data_AF-A0A834YUM1-F1
#
_entry.id   AF-A0A834YUM1-F1
#
_cell.length_a   1.000
_cell.length_b   1.000
_cell.length_c   1.000
_cell.angle_alpha   90.00
_cell.angle_beta   90.00
_cell.angle_gamma   90.00
#
_symmetry.space_group_name_H-M   'P 1'
#
loop_
_entity.id
_entity.type
_entity.pdbx_description
1 polymer ?
#
loop_
_entity_poly.entity_id
_entity_poly.type
_entity_poly.pdbx_seq_one_letter_code
_entity_poly.pdbx_strand_id
1 'polypeptide(L)'
;MQVGKGRDVGLNQISLFEAKIANGNGEQTLSRDIYRLGHRFDFFRMLSCYFTTVGFYFSTLITVLTVYVFLYGRLYLVLSGLEEGLSTEKAIRDNKSLQVALASQSFVQIGFLMSLPMMMEIGLERGFRTALSDFILMQLQLATVFFTFSLGTKTHYYGRTLLHGGAEYRATGRGFVVFHAKFADNYRFYSRSHFVKGIELMILLIVYQIFGHSYRKAVAYVLITVSMWIMVGTWLFAPFLFNPSGFEWQKIVDDWTDWNKWISNRGGIGVPPEKSWESWWEKEQEHLHYSGKRGTIVEILLALRFFIYQYGLVYHLNIAKNNKSFLVYGISWFVIFLILFLMKTVSFGRRKFSANFQLVFRLIKGLIFLTFLAILITLIALPHMTVQDVIVCILAFMPTGWGMLQIAQACKPLVRRAGFWGSVRTLARGYDFVMGLLLFTPVAFLAWFPFVSEFQTRMLFNQAFSRGLQISRILGGHRKDHSSSNKE
;
A
#
# COMPACT_ATOMS: atom_id res chain seq x y z
N MET A 1 20.20 12.00 -3.91
CA MET A 1 19.31 11.58 -5.01
C MET A 1 18.97 12.81 -5.84
N GLN A 2 19.64 13.02 -6.97
CA GLN A 2 19.34 14.14 -7.88
C GLN A 2 18.19 13.77 -8.84
N VAL A 3 17.04 13.33 -8.31
CA VAL A 3 15.86 12.93 -9.13
C VAL A 3 14.69 13.90 -8.92
N GLY A 4 14.99 15.15 -8.56
CA GLY A 4 14.01 16.23 -8.45
C GLY A 4 14.69 17.59 -8.46
N LYS A 5 13.95 18.64 -8.87
CA LYS A 5 14.25 20.10 -8.82
C LYS A 5 15.71 20.62 -8.92
N GLY A 6 16.67 19.83 -9.40
CA GLY A 6 18.09 20.14 -9.36
C GLY A 6 18.67 20.32 -7.94
N ARG A 7 18.12 19.67 -6.90
CA ARG A 7 18.56 19.80 -5.49
C ARG A 7 18.58 18.45 -4.77
N ASP A 8 19.40 18.32 -3.72
CA ASP A 8 19.43 17.16 -2.84
C ASP A 8 18.17 17.13 -1.94
N VAL A 9 17.09 16.57 -2.47
CA VAL A 9 15.80 16.40 -1.78
C VAL A 9 15.54 14.91 -1.51
N GLY A 10 14.98 14.59 -0.34
CA GLY A 10 14.60 13.22 0.01
C GLY A 10 13.27 12.80 -0.58
N LEU A 11 13.00 11.49 -0.62
CA LEU A 11 11.79 10.92 -1.21
C LEU A 11 10.50 11.56 -0.65
N ASN A 12 10.41 11.74 0.67
CA ASN A 12 9.23 12.31 1.33
C ASN A 12 8.91 13.73 0.81
N GLN A 13 9.92 14.57 0.58
CA GLN A 13 9.72 15.92 0.04
C GLN A 13 9.24 15.88 -1.41
N ILE A 14 9.83 15.00 -2.22
CA ILE A 14 9.41 14.83 -3.61
C ILE A 14 7.96 14.33 -3.68
N SER A 15 7.62 13.28 -2.91
CA SER A 15 6.26 12.75 -2.88
C SER A 15 5.24 13.79 -2.39
N LEU A 16 5.59 14.65 -1.42
CA LEU A 16 4.71 15.74 -0.98
C LEU A 16 4.48 16.78 -2.08
N PHE A 17 5.52 17.11 -2.84
CA PHE A 17 5.41 18.00 -3.99
C PHE A 17 4.52 17.39 -5.08
N GLU A 18 4.73 16.12 -5.41
CA GLU A 18 3.90 15.42 -6.40
C GLU A 18 2.45 15.27 -5.95
N ALA A 19 2.21 14.96 -4.67
CA ALA A 19 0.88 14.92 -4.08
C ALA A 19 0.16 16.28 -4.23
N LYS A 20 0.88 17.38 -3.99
CA LYS A 20 0.34 18.73 -4.14
C LYS A 20 -0.05 19.04 -5.58
N ILE A 21 0.79 18.70 -6.55
CA ILE A 21 0.48 18.93 -7.97
C ILE A 21 -0.68 18.03 -8.43
N ALA A 22 -0.69 16.77 -8.00
CA ALA A 22 -1.76 15.82 -8.32
C ALA A 22 -3.12 16.29 -7.78
N ASN A 23 -3.17 16.78 -6.54
CA ASN A 23 -4.39 17.39 -5.97
C ASN A 23 -4.84 18.60 -6.79
N GLY A 24 -3.91 19.52 -7.10
CA GLY A 24 -4.23 20.72 -7.89
C GLY A 24 -4.78 20.38 -9.28
N ASN A 25 -4.21 19.38 -9.96
CA ASN A 25 -4.73 18.91 -11.24
C ASN A 25 -6.09 18.20 -11.08
N GLY A 26 -6.33 17.48 -9.99
CA GLY A 26 -7.64 16.87 -9.70
C GLY A 26 -8.76 17.91 -9.58
N GLU A 27 -8.51 19.02 -8.89
CA GLU A 27 -9.45 20.14 -8.81
C GLU A 27 -9.63 20.84 -10.18
N GLN A 28 -8.55 20.99 -10.96
CA GLN A 28 -8.62 21.55 -12.31
C GLN A 28 -9.46 20.68 -13.26
N THR A 29 -9.40 19.35 -13.14
CA THR A 29 -10.26 18.43 -13.92
C THR A 29 -11.74 18.71 -13.71
N LEU A 30 -12.12 19.11 -12.49
CA LEU A 30 -13.50 19.44 -12.12
C LEU A 30 -13.87 20.90 -12.46
N SER A 31 -12.91 21.72 -12.88
CA SER A 31 -13.11 23.13 -13.20
C SER A 31 -13.72 23.35 -14.58
N ARG A 32 -14.56 24.39 -14.68
CA ARG A 32 -15.09 24.90 -15.96
C ARG A 32 -14.01 25.54 -16.84
N ASP A 33 -12.86 25.90 -16.28
CA ASP A 33 -11.80 26.58 -17.01
C ASP A 33 -11.07 25.64 -17.97
N ILE A 34 -10.80 24.40 -17.55
CA ILE A 34 -10.24 23.36 -18.44
C ILE A 34 -11.23 23.05 -19.56
N TYR A 35 -12.53 22.97 -19.25
CA TYR A 35 -13.56 22.81 -20.27
C TYR A 35 -13.54 23.96 -21.30
N ARG A 36 -13.46 25.21 -20.85
CA ARG A 36 -13.40 26.39 -21.73
C ARG A 36 -12.11 26.46 -22.55
N LEU A 37 -10.97 26.15 -21.94
CA LEU A 37 -9.67 26.09 -22.62
C LEU A 37 -9.66 25.03 -23.71
N GLY A 38 -10.22 23.84 -23.42
CA GLY A 38 -10.33 22.76 -24.39
C GLY A 38 -11.12 23.14 -25.66
N HIS A 39 -12.12 24.04 -25.55
CA HIS A 39 -12.87 24.53 -26.71
C HIS A 39 -12.12 25.60 -27.52
N ARG A 40 -11.07 26.21 -26.96
CA ARG A 40 -10.30 27.28 -27.62
C ARG A 40 -8.94 26.83 -28.12
N PHE A 41 -8.44 25.70 -27.66
CA PHE A 41 -7.17 25.15 -28.12
C PHE A 41 -7.31 24.49 -29.49
N ASP A 42 -6.32 24.73 -30.35
CA ASP A 42 -6.08 23.92 -31.53
C ASP A 42 -5.54 22.53 -31.11
N PHE A 43 -5.45 21.60 -32.07
CA PHE A 43 -5.05 20.23 -31.80
C PHE A 43 -3.69 20.13 -31.07
N PHE A 44 -2.68 20.90 -31.51
CA PHE A 44 -1.34 20.84 -30.93
C PHE A 44 -1.26 21.42 -29.52
N ARG A 45 -1.93 22.55 -29.26
CA ARG A 45 -2.01 23.13 -27.90
C ARG A 45 -2.83 22.22 -26.98
N MET A 46 -3.87 21.57 -27.49
CA MET A 46 -4.64 20.61 -26.73
C MET A 46 -3.79 19.38 -26.36
N LEU A 47 -2.97 18.87 -27.27
CA LEU A 47 -2.04 17.77 -27.00
C LEU A 47 -0.98 18.16 -25.96
N SER A 48 -0.41 19.36 -26.08
CA SER A 48 0.53 19.90 -25.09
C SER A 48 -0.12 20.07 -23.72
N CYS A 49 -1.33 20.64 -23.66
CA CYS A 49 -2.10 20.78 -22.43
C CYS A 49 -2.40 19.41 -21.82
N TYR A 50 -2.81 18.43 -22.63
CA TYR A 50 -3.08 17.07 -22.19
C TYR A 50 -1.84 16.45 -21.53
N PHE A 51 -0.69 16.55 -22.18
CA PHE A 51 0.54 15.93 -21.68
C PHE A 51 1.14 16.64 -20.45
N THR A 52 0.91 17.94 -20.28
CA THR A 52 1.52 18.73 -19.20
C THR A 52 0.61 18.96 -17.99
N THR A 53 -0.70 18.75 -18.13
CA THR A 53 -1.69 19.05 -17.07
C THR A 53 -2.59 17.84 -16.78
N VAL A 54 -3.91 18.02 -16.80
CA VAL A 54 -4.95 17.06 -16.38
C VAL A 54 -4.85 15.72 -17.13
N GLY A 55 -4.58 15.73 -18.44
CA GLY A 55 -4.54 14.52 -19.27
C GLY A 55 -3.49 13.51 -18.82
N PHE A 56 -2.32 13.98 -18.38
CA PHE A 56 -1.25 13.14 -17.85
C PHE A 56 -1.65 12.44 -16.55
N TYR A 57 -2.25 13.17 -15.60
CA TYR A 57 -2.70 12.60 -14.33
C TYR A 57 -3.88 11.64 -14.53
N PHE A 58 -4.78 11.96 -15.47
CA PHE A 58 -5.87 11.07 -15.86
C PHE A 58 -5.35 9.76 -16.47
N SER A 59 -4.39 9.83 -17.40
CA SER A 59 -3.75 8.66 -18.02
C SER A 59 -3.03 7.80 -16.98
N THR A 60 -2.34 8.45 -16.03
CA THR A 60 -1.68 7.80 -14.89
C THR A 60 -2.69 7.04 -14.02
N LEU A 61 -3.83 7.66 -13.70
CA LEU A 61 -4.91 7.02 -12.95
C LEU A 61 -5.45 5.79 -13.69
N ILE A 62 -5.78 5.92 -14.98
CA ILE A 62 -6.26 4.80 -15.81
C ILE A 62 -5.23 3.67 -15.85
N THR A 63 -3.95 3.99 -15.95
CA THR A 63 -2.87 2.98 -16.00
C THR A 63 -2.88 2.12 -14.74
N VAL A 64 -2.95 2.74 -13.56
CA VAL A 64 -3.01 2.00 -12.29
C VAL A 64 -4.32 1.24 -12.14
N LEU A 65 -5.46 1.84 -12.50
CA LEU A 65 -6.77 1.15 -12.49
C LEU A 65 -6.76 -0.07 -13.42
N THR A 66 -6.10 0.01 -14.56
CA THR A 66 -5.95 -1.11 -15.51
C THR A 66 -5.18 -2.27 -14.86
N VAL A 67 -4.14 -2.00 -14.06
CA VAL A 67 -3.43 -3.05 -13.29
C VAL A 67 -4.37 -3.75 -12.32
N TYR A 68 -5.20 -2.98 -11.59
CA TYR A 68 -6.19 -3.55 -10.67
C TYR A 68 -7.24 -4.40 -11.40
N VAL A 69 -7.86 -3.85 -12.44
CA VAL A 69 -8.87 -4.57 -13.25
C VAL A 69 -8.27 -5.82 -13.86
N PHE A 70 -7.05 -5.74 -14.38
CA PHE A 70 -6.35 -6.88 -14.96
C PHE A 70 -6.13 -7.97 -13.91
N LEU A 71 -5.57 -7.64 -12.73
CA LEU A 71 -5.23 -8.63 -11.73
C LEU A 71 -6.47 -9.27 -11.09
N TYR A 72 -7.48 -8.47 -10.74
CA TYR A 72 -8.77 -8.99 -10.27
C TYR A 72 -9.47 -9.82 -11.33
N GLY A 73 -9.48 -9.35 -12.59
CA GLY A 73 -10.06 -10.08 -13.71
C GLY A 73 -9.38 -11.44 -13.90
N ARG A 74 -8.04 -11.50 -13.88
CA ARG A 74 -7.27 -12.74 -13.93
C ARG A 74 -7.59 -13.66 -12.76
N LEU A 75 -7.63 -13.12 -11.56
CA LEU A 75 -8.00 -13.91 -10.39
C LEU A 75 -9.39 -14.54 -10.55
N TYR A 76 -10.40 -13.80 -10.99
CA TYR A 76 -11.74 -14.33 -11.18
C TYR A 76 -11.84 -15.35 -12.32
N LEU A 77 -11.01 -15.24 -13.36
CA LEU A 77 -10.92 -16.27 -14.40
C LEU A 77 -10.37 -17.59 -13.85
N VAL A 78 -9.36 -17.53 -12.98
CA VAL A 78 -8.82 -18.72 -12.29
C VAL A 78 -9.85 -19.29 -11.32
N LEU A 79 -10.44 -18.45 -10.47
CA LEU A 79 -11.39 -18.90 -9.45
C LEU A 79 -12.70 -19.43 -10.05
N SER A 80 -13.08 -19.02 -11.26
CA SER A 80 -14.25 -19.60 -11.94
C SER A 80 -13.97 -20.94 -12.63
N GLY A 81 -12.69 -21.35 -12.76
CA GLY A 81 -12.28 -22.48 -13.59
C GLY A 81 -12.35 -22.19 -15.09
N LEU A 82 -12.71 -20.96 -15.49
CA LEU A 82 -12.74 -20.58 -16.90
C LEU A 82 -11.33 -20.57 -17.49
N GLU A 83 -10.32 -20.17 -16.72
CA GLU A 83 -8.93 -20.24 -17.17
C GLU A 83 -8.46 -21.67 -17.47
N GLU A 84 -8.95 -22.65 -16.71
CA GLU A 84 -8.72 -24.08 -16.98
C GLU A 84 -9.35 -24.50 -18.32
N GLY A 85 -10.64 -24.21 -18.52
CA GLY A 85 -11.33 -24.53 -19.78
C GLY A 85 -10.76 -23.81 -21.01
N LEU A 86 -10.26 -22.58 -20.84
CA LEU A 86 -9.58 -21.85 -21.91
C LEU A 86 -8.18 -22.42 -22.21
N SER A 87 -7.51 -23.00 -21.21
CA SER A 87 -6.18 -23.61 -21.37
C SER A 87 -6.21 -24.95 -22.10
N THR A 88 -7.34 -25.66 -22.06
CA THR A 88 -7.57 -26.89 -22.83
C THR A 88 -7.80 -26.65 -24.31
N GLU A 89 -8.26 -25.45 -24.68
CA GLU A 89 -8.54 -25.08 -26.07
C GLU A 89 -7.26 -24.68 -26.82
N LYS A 90 -6.89 -25.44 -27.85
CA LYS A 90 -5.62 -25.26 -28.58
C LYS A 90 -5.51 -23.88 -29.25
N ALA A 91 -6.63 -23.35 -29.74
CA ALA A 91 -6.69 -22.03 -30.39
C ALA A 91 -6.31 -20.87 -29.45
N ILE A 92 -6.53 -21.03 -28.14
CA ILE A 92 -6.27 -19.99 -27.14
C ILE A 92 -4.91 -20.21 -26.48
N ARG A 93 -4.54 -21.47 -26.21
CA ARG A 93 -3.25 -21.84 -25.61
C ARG A 93 -2.04 -21.38 -26.43
N ASP A 94 -2.12 -21.51 -27.76
CA ASP A 94 -1.02 -21.16 -28.67
C ASP A 94 -1.20 -19.79 -29.34
N ASN A 95 -2.10 -18.94 -28.80
CA ASN A 95 -2.31 -17.61 -29.35
C ASN A 95 -1.11 -16.68 -29.06
N LYS A 96 -0.16 -16.67 -30.00
CA LYS A 96 1.05 -15.85 -29.96
C LYS A 96 0.74 -14.35 -29.89
N SER A 97 -0.33 -13.90 -30.55
CA SER A 97 -0.71 -12.47 -30.53
C SER A 97 -1.14 -12.00 -29.13
N LEU A 98 -1.90 -12.83 -28.42
CA LEU A 98 -2.30 -12.56 -27.04
C LEU A 98 -1.08 -12.53 -26.10
N GLN A 99 -0.15 -13.48 -26.26
CA GLN A 99 1.08 -13.49 -25.45
C GLN A 99 1.94 -12.25 -25.70
N VAL A 100 2.09 -11.82 -26.95
CA VAL A 100 2.85 -10.62 -27.32
C VAL A 100 2.20 -9.35 -26.77
N ALA A 101 0.87 -9.22 -26.86
CA ALA A 101 0.14 -8.07 -26.31
C ALA A 101 0.27 -7.98 -24.77
N LEU A 102 0.26 -9.11 -24.08
CA LEU A 102 0.45 -9.15 -22.62
C LEU A 102 1.90 -8.85 -22.21
N ALA A 103 2.87 -9.31 -23.00
CA ALA A 103 4.29 -9.01 -22.79
C ALA A 103 4.59 -7.52 -23.00
N SER A 104 4.05 -6.90 -24.05
CA SER A 104 4.25 -5.48 -24.33
C SER A 104 3.65 -4.60 -23.22
N GLN A 105 2.45 -4.93 -22.72
CA GLN A 105 1.85 -4.27 -21.56
C GLN A 105 2.76 -4.34 -20.32
N SER A 106 3.34 -5.52 -20.04
CA SER A 106 4.18 -5.73 -18.87
C SER A 106 5.48 -4.90 -18.92
N PHE A 107 6.05 -4.73 -20.12
CA PHE A 107 7.21 -3.86 -20.34
C PHE A 107 6.89 -2.38 -20.13
N VAL A 108 5.72 -1.91 -20.60
CA VAL A 108 5.25 -0.53 -20.39
C VAL A 108 5.06 -0.21 -18.90
N GLN A 109 4.54 -1.16 -18.13
CA GLN A 109 4.19 -0.96 -16.72
C GLN A 109 5.38 -0.80 -15.77
N ILE A 110 6.58 -1.24 -16.15
CA ILE A 110 7.79 -1.15 -15.31
C ILE A 110 8.34 0.30 -15.28
N GLY A 111 7.66 1.29 -15.86
CA GLY A 111 8.11 2.69 -15.82
C GLY A 111 9.24 3.01 -16.81
N PHE A 112 9.70 2.01 -17.57
CA PHE A 112 10.69 2.17 -18.64
C PHE A 112 10.24 3.19 -19.69
N LEU A 113 8.96 3.15 -20.09
CA LEU A 113 8.41 4.13 -21.02
C LEU A 113 8.31 5.54 -20.43
N MET A 114 8.19 5.68 -19.11
CA MET A 114 8.18 7.00 -18.47
C MET A 114 9.56 7.67 -18.53
N SER A 115 10.64 6.88 -18.66
CA SER A 115 12.01 7.40 -18.85
C SER A 115 12.39 7.67 -20.31
N LEU A 116 11.58 7.25 -21.29
CA LEU A 116 11.88 7.48 -22.71
C LEU A 116 11.85 8.96 -23.12
N PRO A 117 10.86 9.78 -22.71
CA PRO A 117 10.87 11.20 -23.06
C PRO A 117 12.16 11.90 -22.63
N MET A 118 12.65 11.58 -21.43
CA MET A 118 13.92 12.11 -20.91
C MET A 118 15.12 11.60 -21.70
N MET A 119 15.14 10.32 -22.10
CA MET A 119 16.19 9.78 -22.95
C MET A 119 16.23 10.47 -24.33
N MET A 120 15.05 10.78 -24.90
CA MET A 120 14.95 11.50 -26.17
C MET A 120 15.43 12.95 -26.03
N GLU A 121 15.05 13.64 -24.95
CA GLU A 121 15.53 15.00 -24.63
C GLU A 121 17.05 15.04 -24.52
N ILE A 122 17.65 14.17 -23.70
CA ILE A 122 19.12 14.07 -23.57
C ILE A 122 19.78 13.67 -24.89
N GLY A 123 19.13 12.80 -25.67
CA GLY A 123 19.62 12.37 -26.98
C GLY A 123 19.70 13.52 -27.98
N LEU A 124 18.71 14.42 -27.97
CA LEU A 124 18.67 15.61 -28.81
C LEU A 124 19.63 16.71 -28.32
N GLU A 125 19.77 16.91 -27.01
CA GLU A 125 20.62 17.97 -26.45
C GLU A 125 22.10 17.61 -26.39
N ARG A 126 22.44 16.35 -26.07
CA ARG A 126 23.80 15.90 -25.69
C ARG A 126 24.29 14.69 -26.47
N GLY A 127 23.51 14.22 -27.44
CA GLY A 127 23.81 13.08 -28.31
C GLY A 127 23.38 11.72 -27.73
N PHE A 128 23.04 10.80 -28.64
CA PHE A 128 22.48 9.48 -28.28
C PHE A 128 23.40 8.59 -27.45
N ARG A 129 24.72 8.68 -27.62
CA ARG A 129 25.68 7.90 -26.82
C ARG A 129 25.64 8.31 -25.34
N THR A 130 25.62 9.61 -25.10
CA THR A 130 25.50 10.20 -23.75
C THR A 130 24.15 9.81 -23.15
N ALA A 131 23.08 9.94 -23.92
CA ALA A 131 21.74 9.54 -23.48
C ALA A 131 21.65 8.07 -23.08
N LEU A 132 22.26 7.15 -23.84
CA LEU A 132 22.28 5.72 -23.50
C LEU A 132 23.08 5.45 -22.22
N SER A 133 24.24 6.10 -22.07
CA SER A 133 25.07 5.97 -20.85
C SER A 133 24.32 6.48 -19.62
N ASP A 134 23.73 7.68 -19.71
CA ASP A 134 22.96 8.28 -18.63
C ASP A 134 21.72 7.44 -18.30
N PHE A 135 21.06 6.90 -19.32
CA PHE A 135 19.92 6.00 -19.12
C PHE A 135 20.30 4.74 -18.34
N ILE A 136 21.41 4.08 -18.69
CA ILE A 136 21.90 2.90 -17.96
C ILE A 136 22.24 3.28 -16.50
N LEU A 137 22.92 4.40 -16.29
CA LEU A 137 23.24 4.90 -14.95
C LEU A 137 21.98 5.19 -14.12
N MET A 138 20.95 5.80 -14.72
CA MET A 138 19.67 6.04 -14.05
C MET A 138 18.98 4.74 -13.63
N GLN A 139 18.99 3.71 -14.49
CA GLN A 139 18.41 2.40 -14.12
C GLN A 139 19.19 1.75 -12.98
N LEU A 140 20.53 1.82 -13.01
CA LEU A 140 21.40 1.37 -11.92
C LEU A 140 21.21 2.20 -10.63
N GLN A 141 20.66 3.41 -10.69
CA GLN A 141 20.29 4.20 -9.52
C GLN A 141 18.82 3.99 -9.10
N LEU A 142 18.17 2.93 -9.61
CA LEU A 142 16.80 2.56 -9.30
C LEU A 142 15.75 3.60 -9.75
N ALA A 143 16.00 4.31 -10.85
CA ALA A 143 15.03 5.25 -11.42
C ALA A 143 13.67 4.59 -11.70
N THR A 144 13.67 3.35 -12.19
CA THR A 144 12.44 2.55 -12.37
C THR A 144 11.63 2.39 -11.09
N VAL A 145 12.29 2.13 -9.95
CA VAL A 145 11.62 2.02 -8.64
C VAL A 145 11.08 3.39 -8.22
N PHE A 146 11.86 4.44 -8.41
CA PHE A 146 11.44 5.80 -8.09
C PHE A 146 10.20 6.24 -8.90
N PHE A 147 10.20 6.07 -10.23
CA PHE A 147 9.09 6.50 -11.08
C PHE A 147 7.84 5.64 -10.89
N THR A 148 8.00 4.33 -10.68
CA THR A 148 6.88 3.44 -10.35
C THR A 148 6.26 3.80 -8.99
N PHE A 149 7.07 4.23 -8.01
CA PHE A 149 6.58 4.75 -6.73
C PHE A 149 5.84 6.10 -6.90
N SER A 150 6.45 7.03 -7.65
CA SER A 150 5.85 8.32 -7.99
C SER A 150 4.47 8.19 -8.66
N LEU A 151 4.31 7.20 -9.55
CA LEU A 151 3.04 6.87 -10.18
C LEU A 151 1.93 6.59 -9.14
N GLY A 152 2.26 5.84 -8.08
CA GLY A 152 1.34 5.55 -6.97
C GLY A 152 0.89 6.81 -6.22
N THR A 153 1.84 7.73 -5.96
CA THR A 153 1.57 9.04 -5.34
C THR A 153 0.60 9.85 -6.19
N LYS A 154 0.93 10.06 -7.47
CA LYS A 154 0.12 10.85 -8.42
C LYS A 154 -1.30 10.31 -8.51
N THR A 155 -1.44 9.00 -8.74
CA THR A 155 -2.73 8.32 -8.85
C THR A 155 -3.57 8.44 -7.57
N HIS A 156 -2.98 8.23 -6.39
CA HIS A 156 -3.74 8.26 -5.14
C HIS A 156 -4.34 9.65 -4.87
N TYR A 157 -3.52 10.69 -4.96
CA TYR A 157 -3.94 12.05 -4.64
C TYR A 157 -4.86 12.64 -5.70
N TYR A 158 -4.57 12.40 -6.98
CA TYR A 158 -5.46 12.79 -8.08
C TYR A 158 -6.83 12.10 -7.98
N GLY A 159 -6.87 10.78 -7.80
CA GLY A 159 -8.12 10.01 -7.70
C GLY A 159 -8.95 10.35 -6.47
N ARG A 160 -8.32 10.55 -5.30
CA ARG A 160 -9.00 10.98 -4.07
C ARG A 160 -9.65 12.34 -4.24
N THR A 161 -8.95 13.28 -4.86
CA THR A 161 -9.47 14.62 -5.14
C THR A 161 -10.65 14.55 -6.12
N LEU A 162 -10.60 13.67 -7.13
CA LEU A 162 -11.71 13.50 -8.06
C LEU A 162 -12.99 12.98 -7.39
N LEU A 163 -12.86 12.06 -6.41
CA LEU A 163 -14.01 11.43 -5.74
C LEU A 163 -14.57 12.26 -4.57
N HIS A 164 -13.70 12.93 -3.82
CA HIS A 164 -14.07 13.58 -2.55
C HIS A 164 -13.69 15.06 -2.48
N GLY A 165 -12.90 15.57 -3.41
CA GLY A 165 -12.26 16.89 -3.31
C GLY A 165 -11.25 16.93 -2.17
N GLY A 166 -11.06 18.14 -1.61
CA GLY A 166 -10.30 18.34 -0.38
C GLY A 166 -8.80 18.52 -0.60
N ALA A 167 -8.42 19.22 -1.67
CA ALA A 167 -7.04 19.64 -1.87
C ALA A 167 -6.53 20.50 -0.69
N GLU A 168 -5.74 19.89 0.18
CA GLU A 168 -5.10 20.58 1.31
C GLU A 168 -3.72 21.12 0.90
N TYR A 169 -3.37 22.32 1.36
CA TYR A 169 -2.01 22.82 1.22
C TYR A 169 -1.06 21.97 2.06
N ARG A 170 -0.07 21.36 1.41
CA ARG A 170 1.02 20.63 2.06
C ARG A 170 2.31 21.44 1.94
N ALA A 171 2.86 21.83 3.09
CA ALA A 171 4.13 22.54 3.14
C ALA A 171 5.26 21.59 2.69
N THR A 172 5.79 21.82 1.48
CA THR A 172 7.02 21.17 1.03
C THR A 172 8.19 21.86 1.71
N GLY A 173 8.79 21.21 2.70
CA GLY A 173 9.97 21.74 3.40
C GLY A 173 11.10 22.04 2.41
N ARG A 174 11.87 23.11 2.67
CA ARG A 174 13.05 23.52 1.87
C ARG A 174 14.39 23.14 2.54
N GLY A 175 14.37 22.25 3.53
CA GLY A 175 15.56 21.84 4.27
C GLY A 175 16.37 20.75 3.54
N PHE A 176 17.67 20.73 3.79
CA PHE A 176 18.62 19.72 3.29
C PHE A 176 18.30 18.35 3.91
N VAL A 177 17.91 17.37 3.09
CA VAL A 177 17.45 16.06 3.58
C VAL A 177 18.61 15.08 3.65
N VAL A 178 19.48 15.27 4.64
CA VAL A 178 20.53 14.30 5.02
C VAL A 178 20.06 13.36 6.13
N PHE A 179 18.86 13.59 6.67
CA PHE A 179 18.40 12.87 7.83
C PHE A 179 17.53 11.67 7.48
N HIS A 180 17.78 10.59 8.21
CA HIS A 180 16.93 9.42 8.27
C HIS A 180 15.51 9.81 8.67
N ALA A 181 14.52 9.44 7.85
CA ALA A 181 13.11 9.53 8.18
C ALA A 181 12.70 8.31 9.00
N LYS A 182 12.04 8.53 10.14
CA LYS A 182 11.61 7.43 11.01
C LYS A 182 10.57 6.55 10.33
N PHE A 183 10.55 5.27 10.66
CA PHE A 183 9.52 4.33 10.19
C PHE A 183 8.10 4.85 10.42
N ALA A 184 7.81 5.42 11.60
CA ALA A 184 6.48 5.96 11.90
C ALA A 184 6.08 7.12 10.98
N ASP A 185 7.03 7.97 10.56
CA ASP A 185 6.76 9.05 9.59
C ASP A 185 6.47 8.46 8.21
N ASN A 186 7.31 7.55 7.73
CA ASN A 186 7.12 6.88 6.43
C ASN A 186 5.78 6.12 6.39
N TYR A 187 5.42 5.42 7.47
CA TYR A 187 4.14 4.75 7.61
C TYR A 187 2.97 5.73 7.49
N ARG A 188 3.00 6.84 8.22
CA ARG A 188 1.96 7.86 8.17
C ARG A 188 1.80 8.48 6.78
N PHE A 189 2.90 8.72 6.06
CA PHE A 189 2.86 9.32 4.72
C PHE A 189 2.35 8.35 3.64
N TYR A 190 2.72 7.07 3.74
CA TYR A 190 2.53 6.11 2.63
C TYR A 190 1.51 5.01 2.90
N SER A 191 0.93 4.91 4.10
CA SER A 191 -0.04 3.87 4.46
C SER A 191 -1.18 3.74 3.44
N ARG A 192 -1.95 4.81 3.18
CA ARG A 192 -3.12 4.76 2.26
C ARG A 192 -2.76 4.90 0.79
N SER A 193 -1.67 5.60 0.50
CA SER A 193 -1.26 5.87 -0.88
C SER A 193 -0.55 4.69 -1.54
N HIS A 194 0.26 3.94 -0.78
CA HIS A 194 1.09 2.85 -1.31
C HIS A 194 0.93 1.55 -0.53
N PHE A 195 1.05 1.54 0.80
CA PHE A 195 1.19 0.29 1.54
C PHE A 195 -0.06 -0.58 1.51
N VAL A 196 -1.23 -0.02 1.81
CA VAL A 196 -2.51 -0.74 1.69
C VAL A 196 -2.69 -1.30 0.28
N LYS A 197 -2.39 -0.48 -0.74
CA LYS A 197 -2.54 -0.85 -2.15
C LYS A 197 -1.55 -1.95 -2.57
N GLY A 198 -0.30 -1.84 -2.14
CA GLY A 198 0.75 -2.83 -2.40
C GLY A 198 0.46 -4.16 -1.71
N ILE A 199 -0.03 -4.14 -0.47
CA ILE A 199 -0.44 -5.35 0.26
C ILE A 199 -1.65 -5.99 -0.40
N GLU A 200 -2.64 -5.21 -0.86
CA GLU A 200 -3.78 -5.72 -1.62
C GLU A 200 -3.31 -6.46 -2.89
N LEU A 201 -2.47 -5.82 -3.70
CA LEU A 201 -1.92 -6.44 -4.91
C LEU A 201 -1.02 -7.65 -4.61
N MET A 202 -0.24 -7.61 -3.54
CA MET A 202 0.57 -8.73 -3.07
C MET A 202 -0.30 -9.95 -2.73
N ILE A 203 -1.39 -9.74 -1.97
CA ILE A 203 -2.34 -10.80 -1.62
C ILE A 203 -2.95 -11.39 -2.89
N LEU A 204 -3.39 -10.55 -3.83
CA LEU A 204 -3.95 -11.01 -5.10
C LEU A 204 -2.95 -11.84 -5.91
N LEU A 205 -1.68 -11.42 -5.98
CA LEU A 205 -0.62 -12.17 -6.66
C LEU A 205 -0.31 -13.51 -5.99
N ILE A 206 -0.26 -13.55 -4.65
CA ILE A 206 -0.07 -14.80 -3.89
C ILE A 206 -1.22 -15.76 -4.18
N VAL A 207 -2.45 -15.28 -4.17
CA VAL A 207 -3.62 -16.11 -4.45
C VAL A 207 -3.60 -16.59 -5.90
N TYR A 208 -3.28 -15.71 -6.84
CA TYR A 208 -3.12 -16.06 -8.24
C TYR A 208 -2.02 -17.13 -8.44
N GLN A 209 -0.92 -17.08 -7.67
CA GLN A 209 0.11 -18.12 -7.67
C GLN A 209 -0.42 -19.46 -7.13
N ILE A 210 -1.18 -19.45 -6.04
CA ILE A 210 -1.72 -20.66 -5.40
C ILE A 210 -2.67 -21.41 -6.35
N PHE A 211 -3.57 -20.69 -7.02
CA PHE A 211 -4.59 -21.31 -7.88
C PHE A 211 -4.21 -21.35 -9.37
N GLY A 212 -3.25 -20.54 -9.83
CA GLY A 212 -2.87 -20.43 -11.24
C GLY A 212 -1.80 -21.43 -11.71
N HIS A 213 -1.18 -22.16 -10.78
CA HIS A 213 0.01 -22.98 -11.06
C HIS A 213 -0.21 -24.12 -12.06
N SER A 214 -1.46 -24.56 -12.25
CA SER A 214 -1.80 -25.74 -13.05
C SER A 214 -2.01 -25.45 -14.55
N TYR A 215 -2.11 -24.18 -14.97
CA TYR A 215 -2.79 -23.86 -16.24
C TYR A 215 -1.94 -23.15 -17.30
N ARG A 216 -0.66 -22.84 -17.05
CA ARG A 216 0.20 -22.14 -18.02
C ARG A 216 1.65 -22.63 -18.07
N LYS A 217 2.29 -22.43 -19.22
CA LYS A 217 3.75 -22.51 -19.36
C LYS A 217 4.40 -21.46 -18.44
N ALA A 218 5.37 -21.89 -17.63
CA ALA A 218 6.03 -21.07 -16.61
C ALA A 218 6.51 -19.70 -17.12
N VAL A 219 7.01 -19.63 -18.36
CA VAL A 219 7.54 -18.39 -18.96
C VAL A 219 6.46 -17.32 -19.16
N ALA A 220 5.28 -17.69 -19.68
CA ALA A 220 4.20 -16.73 -19.91
C ALA A 220 3.64 -16.17 -18.59
N TYR A 221 3.57 -17.02 -17.57
CA TYR A 221 3.15 -16.61 -16.23
C TYR A 221 4.15 -15.62 -15.60
N VAL A 222 5.45 -15.93 -15.67
CA VAL A 222 6.51 -15.07 -15.12
C VAL A 222 6.52 -13.72 -15.82
N LEU A 223 6.45 -13.68 -17.16
CA LEU A 223 6.47 -12.43 -17.91
C LEU A 223 5.30 -11.49 -17.56
N ILE A 224 4.12 -12.04 -17.29
CA ILE A 224 2.92 -11.27 -16.95
C ILE A 224 2.97 -10.76 -15.51
N THR A 225 3.50 -11.56 -14.58
CA THR A 225 3.43 -11.27 -13.14
C THR A 225 4.64 -10.50 -12.63
N VAL A 226 5.79 -10.57 -13.29
CA VAL A 226 7.04 -9.93 -12.83
C VAL A 226 6.90 -8.41 -12.71
N SER A 227 6.21 -7.76 -13.67
CA SER A 227 5.97 -6.31 -13.64
C SER A 227 5.13 -5.92 -12.41
N MET A 228 4.13 -6.73 -12.07
CA MET A 228 3.27 -6.50 -10.91
C MET A 228 4.01 -6.73 -9.60
N TRP A 229 4.85 -7.76 -9.52
CA TRP A 229 5.73 -7.99 -8.37
C TRP A 229 6.73 -6.85 -8.18
N ILE A 230 7.32 -6.32 -9.25
CA ILE A 230 8.19 -5.14 -9.19
C ILE A 230 7.41 -3.92 -8.68
N MET A 231 6.17 -3.70 -9.16
CA MET A 231 5.32 -2.60 -8.69
C MET A 231 4.98 -2.75 -7.20
N VAL A 232 4.62 -3.95 -6.75
CA VAL A 232 4.33 -4.26 -5.34
C VAL A 232 5.57 -4.01 -4.48
N GLY A 233 6.72 -4.58 -4.84
CA GLY A 233 7.97 -4.39 -4.12
C GLY A 233 8.37 -2.92 -4.04
N THR A 234 8.18 -2.19 -5.13
CA THR A 234 8.41 -0.74 -5.19
C THR A 234 7.51 0.02 -4.22
N TRP A 235 6.19 -0.20 -4.26
CA TRP A 235 5.24 0.50 -3.39
C TRP A 235 5.43 0.21 -1.91
N LEU A 236 5.87 -1.00 -1.55
CA LEU A 236 6.11 -1.40 -0.17
C LEU A 236 7.46 -0.90 0.36
N PHE A 237 8.53 -0.95 -0.46
CA PHE A 237 9.90 -0.80 0.04
C PHE A 237 10.67 0.42 -0.46
N ALA A 238 10.20 1.13 -1.49
CA ALA A 238 10.87 2.35 -1.95
C ALA A 238 11.08 3.42 -0.85
N PRO A 239 10.13 3.64 0.09
CA PRO A 239 10.35 4.58 1.19
C PRO A 239 11.53 4.25 2.08
N PHE A 240 11.89 2.97 2.23
CA PHE A 240 13.04 2.55 3.05
C PHE A 240 14.32 2.51 2.22
N LEU A 241 14.22 2.10 0.95
CA LEU A 241 15.32 2.05 0.01
C LEU A 241 15.92 3.43 -0.30
N PHE A 242 15.08 4.46 -0.42
CA PHE A 242 15.54 5.84 -0.64
C PHE A 242 15.70 6.65 0.66
N ASN A 243 15.60 6.00 1.83
CA ASN A 243 15.80 6.63 3.13
C ASN A 243 17.28 6.56 3.54
N PRO A 244 17.96 7.69 3.78
CA PRO A 244 19.32 7.67 4.31
C PRO A 244 19.41 6.85 5.61
N SER A 245 20.42 5.98 5.72
CA SER A 245 20.57 5.04 6.85
C SER A 245 19.34 4.14 7.09
N GLY A 246 18.54 3.88 6.05
CA GLY A 246 17.30 3.11 6.14
C GLY A 246 17.47 1.65 6.55
N PHE A 247 18.68 1.09 6.41
CA PHE A 247 19.03 -0.27 6.82
C PHE A 247 20.11 -0.31 7.91
N GLU A 248 20.25 0.76 8.70
CA GLU A 248 21.17 0.77 9.84
C GLU A 248 20.49 0.18 11.07
N TRP A 249 21.04 -0.91 11.63
CA TRP A 249 20.42 -1.65 12.73
C TRP A 249 20.03 -0.77 13.92
N GLN A 250 20.91 0.13 14.36
CA GLN A 250 20.62 1.02 15.50
C GLN A 250 19.40 1.91 15.23
N LYS A 251 19.26 2.44 14.01
CA LYS A 251 18.12 3.27 13.61
C LYS A 251 16.83 2.47 13.55
N ILE A 252 16.89 1.24 13.04
CA ILE A 252 15.73 0.34 13.00
C ILE A 252 15.23 0.01 14.41
N VAL A 253 16.13 -0.26 15.36
CA VAL A 253 15.74 -0.48 16.76
C VAL A 253 15.06 0.77 17.36
N ASP A 254 15.63 1.95 17.14
CA ASP A 254 15.03 3.21 17.59
C ASP A 254 13.63 3.42 16.96
N ASP A 255 13.50 3.16 15.65
CA ASP A 255 12.26 3.24 14.88
C ASP A 255 11.18 2.27 15.39
N TRP A 256 11.57 1.04 15.76
CA TRP A 256 10.66 0.08 16.37
C TRP A 256 10.05 0.63 17.66
N THR A 257 10.87 1.24 18.50
CA THR A 257 10.37 1.81 19.77
C THR A 257 9.48 3.03 19.54
N ASP A 258 9.82 3.90 18.59
CA ASP A 258 9.03 5.09 18.22
C ASP A 258 7.68 4.69 17.62
N TRP A 259 7.66 3.75 16.66
CA TRP A 259 6.44 3.25 16.05
C TRP A 259 5.54 2.52 17.05
N ASN A 260 6.11 1.69 17.93
CA ASN A 260 5.34 1.02 18.98
C ASN A 260 4.72 2.00 19.97
N LYS A 261 5.42 3.08 20.32
CA LYS A 261 4.86 4.15 21.15
C LYS A 261 3.71 4.85 20.41
N TRP A 262 3.91 5.22 19.15
CA TRP A 262 2.92 5.91 18.32
C TRP A 262 1.63 5.08 18.10
N ILE A 263 1.76 3.81 17.69
CA ILE A 263 0.63 2.91 17.51
C ILE A 263 -0.07 2.63 18.84
N SER A 264 0.68 2.65 19.94
CA SER A 264 0.14 2.35 21.27
C SER A 264 -0.66 3.49 21.89
N ASN A 265 -0.22 4.72 21.64
CA ASN A 265 -0.75 5.92 22.26
C ASN A 265 -2.23 6.13 21.91
N ARG A 266 -3.00 6.57 22.91
CA ARG A 266 -4.39 6.99 22.70
C ARG A 266 -4.41 8.44 22.25
N GLY A 267 -5.33 8.76 21.36
CA GLY A 267 -5.54 10.14 20.92
C GLY A 267 -6.21 10.97 22.00
N GLY A 268 -6.47 12.22 21.65
CA GLY A 268 -7.18 13.18 22.47
C GLY A 268 -7.36 14.49 21.71
N ILE A 269 -8.24 15.36 22.21
CA ILE A 269 -8.44 16.69 21.63
C ILE A 269 -7.09 17.44 21.71
N GLY A 270 -6.60 17.93 20.58
CA GLY A 270 -5.32 18.66 20.51
C GLY A 270 -4.06 17.79 20.46
N VAL A 271 -4.15 16.45 20.48
CA VAL A 271 -2.98 15.58 20.31
C VAL A 271 -2.59 15.51 18.84
N PRO A 272 -1.36 15.90 18.47
CA PRO A 272 -0.95 15.96 17.07
C PRO A 272 -0.81 14.54 16.44
N PRO A 273 -1.08 14.37 15.13
CA PRO A 273 -1.01 13.09 14.41
C PRO A 273 0.34 12.35 14.55
N GLU A 274 1.42 13.10 14.72
CA GLU A 274 2.78 12.58 14.84
C GLU A 274 2.98 11.81 16.15
N LYS A 275 2.20 12.12 17.19
CA LYS A 275 2.34 11.53 18.53
C LYS A 275 1.35 10.40 18.82
N SER A 276 0.29 10.27 18.03
CA SER A 276 -0.77 9.29 18.27
C SER A 276 -1.38 8.74 16.98
N TRP A 277 -1.43 7.42 16.88
CA TRP A 277 -2.09 6.72 15.78
C TRP A 277 -3.57 7.11 15.67
N GLU A 278 -4.27 7.28 16.79
CA GLU A 278 -5.69 7.60 16.76
C GLU A 278 -5.97 8.98 16.15
N SER A 279 -5.16 9.98 16.51
CA SER A 279 -5.25 11.32 15.92
C SER A 279 -4.91 11.30 14.43
N TRP A 280 -3.88 10.56 14.03
CA TRP A 280 -3.54 10.37 12.61
C TRP A 280 -4.65 9.67 11.84
N TRP A 281 -5.22 8.60 12.40
CA TRP A 281 -6.25 7.81 11.75
C TRP A 281 -7.54 8.62 11.54
N GLU A 282 -7.92 9.47 12.50
CA GLU A 282 -9.06 10.39 12.34
C GLU A 282 -8.78 11.46 11.28
N LYS A 283 -7.56 12.03 11.24
CA LYS A 283 -7.14 12.99 10.21
C LYS A 283 -7.15 12.37 8.81
N GLU A 284 -6.63 11.14 8.68
CA GLU A 284 -6.53 10.48 7.37
C GLU A 284 -7.91 10.30 6.69
N GLN A 285 -8.95 10.08 7.50
CA GLN A 285 -10.34 9.92 7.05
C GLN A 285 -11.14 11.22 6.93
N GLU A 286 -10.53 12.37 7.18
CA GLU A 286 -11.25 13.63 7.24
C GLU A 286 -12.00 13.95 5.93
N HIS A 287 -11.41 13.60 4.78
CA HIS A 287 -12.03 13.72 3.45
C HIS A 287 -13.39 13.02 3.32
N LEU A 288 -13.64 11.94 4.05
CA LEU A 288 -14.90 11.21 3.99
C LEU A 288 -16.05 11.98 4.65
N HIS A 289 -15.76 12.90 5.59
CA HIS A 289 -16.79 13.74 6.20
C HIS A 289 -17.38 14.76 5.22
N TYR A 290 -16.56 15.24 4.29
CA TYR A 290 -16.97 16.21 3.27
C TYR A 290 -17.42 15.53 1.96
N SER A 291 -17.35 14.20 1.89
CA SER A 291 -17.78 13.45 0.72
C SER A 291 -19.30 13.51 0.54
N GLY A 292 -19.74 13.84 -0.68
CA GLY A 292 -21.15 13.75 -1.05
C GLY A 292 -21.65 12.31 -1.11
N LYS A 293 -22.99 12.13 -1.17
CA LYS A 293 -23.65 10.81 -1.25
C LYS A 293 -23.10 9.91 -2.37
N ARG A 294 -22.79 10.50 -3.53
CA ARG A 294 -22.20 9.78 -4.68
C ARG A 294 -20.82 9.20 -4.33
N GLY A 295 -19.96 9.98 -3.69
CA GLY A 295 -18.63 9.51 -3.24
C GLY A 295 -18.75 8.38 -2.22
N THR A 296 -19.67 8.48 -1.27
CA THR A 296 -19.93 7.40 -0.30
C THR A 296 -20.43 6.11 -0.98
N ILE A 297 -21.31 6.22 -1.97
CA ILE A 297 -21.78 5.05 -2.74
C ILE A 297 -20.60 4.42 -3.51
N VAL A 298 -19.75 5.23 -4.14
CA VAL A 298 -18.56 4.73 -4.86
C VAL A 298 -17.60 4.01 -3.91
N GLU A 299 -17.35 4.53 -2.71
CA GLU A 299 -16.52 3.86 -1.69
C GLU A 299 -17.09 2.49 -1.30
N ILE A 300 -18.41 2.39 -1.09
CA ILE A 300 -19.08 1.12 -0.79
C ILE A 300 -18.94 0.17 -1.98
N LEU A 301 -19.23 0.62 -3.20
CA LEU A 301 -19.12 -0.20 -4.42
C LEU A 301 -17.70 -0.71 -4.64
N LEU A 302 -16.70 0.12 -4.41
CA LEU A 302 -15.29 -0.28 -4.49
C LEU A 302 -14.97 -1.33 -3.42
N ALA A 303 -15.48 -1.19 -2.19
CA ALA A 303 -15.26 -2.16 -1.11
C ALA A 303 -15.96 -3.51 -1.34
N LEU A 304 -17.04 -3.56 -2.14
CA LEU A 304 -17.74 -4.81 -2.47
C LEU A 304 -16.83 -5.86 -3.12
N ARG A 305 -15.76 -5.43 -3.81
CA ARG A 305 -14.79 -6.34 -4.44
C ARG A 305 -14.18 -7.34 -3.46
N PHE A 306 -13.97 -6.96 -2.19
CA PHE A 306 -13.39 -7.84 -1.18
C PHE A 306 -14.33 -8.98 -0.77
N PHE A 307 -15.64 -8.79 -0.91
CA PHE A 307 -16.64 -9.81 -0.61
C PHE A 307 -16.78 -10.80 -1.77
N ILE A 308 -16.75 -10.30 -3.01
CA ILE A 308 -16.70 -11.14 -4.22
C ILE A 308 -15.41 -11.98 -4.24
N TYR A 309 -14.28 -11.37 -3.89
CA TYR A 309 -13.01 -12.05 -3.70
C TYR A 309 -13.09 -13.20 -2.70
N GLN A 310 -13.68 -12.95 -1.51
CA GLN A 310 -13.87 -13.98 -0.50
C GLN A 310 -14.76 -15.12 -0.98
N TYR A 311 -15.86 -14.80 -1.67
CA TYR A 311 -16.76 -15.80 -2.24
C TYR A 311 -16.02 -16.74 -3.18
N GLY A 312 -15.19 -16.19 -4.09
CA GLY A 312 -14.38 -16.99 -5.00
C GLY A 312 -13.41 -17.94 -4.28
N LEU A 313 -12.83 -17.51 -3.15
CA LEU A 313 -11.93 -18.35 -2.37
C LEU A 313 -12.64 -19.43 -1.56
N VAL A 314 -13.76 -19.09 -0.92
CA VAL A 314 -14.56 -20.05 -0.14
C VAL A 314 -15.08 -21.18 -1.04
N TYR A 315 -15.42 -20.87 -2.30
CA TYR A 315 -15.84 -21.85 -3.30
C TYR A 315 -14.78 -22.93 -3.60
N HIS A 316 -13.49 -22.60 -3.45
CA HIS A 316 -12.37 -23.52 -3.71
C HIS A 316 -11.86 -24.27 -2.47
N LEU A 317 -12.41 -24.01 -1.27
CA LEU A 317 -12.04 -24.74 -0.07
C LEU A 317 -12.45 -26.21 -0.17
N ASN A 318 -11.61 -27.12 0.31
CA ASN A 318 -11.91 -28.56 0.26
C ASN A 318 -13.21 -28.94 0.99
N ILE A 319 -13.57 -28.20 2.06
CA ILE A 319 -14.83 -28.38 2.80
C ILE A 319 -16.05 -28.17 1.89
N ALA A 320 -15.95 -27.25 0.92
CA ALA A 320 -17.05 -26.89 0.03
C ALA A 320 -17.17 -27.81 -1.21
N LYS A 321 -16.27 -28.78 -1.40
CA LYS A 321 -16.23 -29.64 -2.61
C LYS A 321 -17.55 -30.35 -2.89
N ASN A 322 -18.22 -30.85 -1.86
CA ASN A 322 -19.46 -31.63 -2.00
C ASN A 322 -20.73 -30.76 -2.04
N ASN A 323 -20.69 -29.55 -1.47
CA ASN A 323 -21.86 -28.66 -1.35
C ASN A 323 -21.47 -27.22 -1.67
N LYS A 324 -21.43 -26.88 -2.96
CA LYS A 324 -21.08 -25.54 -3.48
C LYS A 324 -22.21 -24.51 -3.36
N SER A 325 -23.04 -24.63 -2.33
CA SER A 325 -24.20 -23.74 -2.15
C SER A 325 -23.78 -22.37 -1.62
N PHE A 326 -24.57 -21.35 -1.93
CA PHE A 326 -24.42 -20.01 -1.35
C PHE A 326 -24.46 -20.03 0.19
N LEU A 327 -25.04 -21.06 0.80
CA LEU A 327 -25.06 -21.25 2.26
C LEU A 327 -23.66 -21.41 2.85
N VAL A 328 -22.72 -22.06 2.16
CA VAL A 328 -21.33 -22.21 2.66
C VAL A 328 -20.65 -20.85 2.78
N TYR A 329 -20.89 -19.96 1.80
CA TYR A 329 -20.45 -18.58 1.90
C TYR A 329 -21.11 -17.87 3.08
N GLY A 330 -22.42 -18.00 3.26
CA GLY A 330 -23.12 -17.45 4.44
C GLY A 330 -22.58 -17.95 5.78
N ILE A 331 -22.24 -19.25 5.88
CA ILE A 331 -21.64 -19.85 7.09
C ILE A 331 -20.25 -19.26 7.36
N SER A 332 -19.46 -18.97 6.32
CA SER A 332 -18.13 -18.36 6.50
C SER A 332 -18.19 -17.01 7.24
N TRP A 333 -19.30 -16.28 7.13
CA TRP A 333 -19.49 -15.01 7.85
C TRP A 333 -19.66 -15.20 9.35
N PHE A 334 -20.06 -16.39 9.81
CA PHE A 334 -20.13 -16.67 11.25
C PHE A 334 -18.75 -16.47 11.92
N VAL A 335 -17.66 -16.82 11.24
CA VAL A 335 -16.29 -16.58 11.71
C VAL A 335 -16.03 -15.07 11.88
N ILE A 336 -16.46 -14.26 10.92
CA ILE A 336 -16.31 -12.81 10.95
C ILE A 336 -17.13 -12.22 12.11
N PHE A 337 -18.40 -12.63 12.26
CA PHE A 337 -19.26 -12.18 13.34
C PHE A 337 -18.72 -12.58 14.71
N LEU A 338 -18.16 -13.79 14.84
CA LEU A 338 -17.52 -14.26 16.06
C LEU A 338 -16.33 -13.37 16.43
N ILE A 339 -15.45 -13.05 15.48
CA ILE A 339 -14.30 -12.15 15.69
C ILE A 339 -14.79 -10.75 16.12
N LEU A 340 -15.77 -10.18 15.41
CA LEU A 340 -16.32 -8.88 15.75
C LEU A 340 -16.99 -8.86 17.13
N PHE A 341 -17.69 -9.94 17.49
CA PHE A 341 -18.32 -10.11 18.79
C PHE A 341 -17.26 -10.16 19.90
N LEU A 342 -16.21 -10.97 19.73
CA LEU A 342 -15.09 -11.05 20.67
C LEU A 342 -14.42 -9.69 20.87
N MET A 343 -14.15 -8.96 19.78
CA MET A 343 -13.58 -7.62 19.85
C MET A 343 -14.49 -6.64 20.61
N LYS A 344 -15.81 -6.71 20.40
CA LYS A 344 -16.79 -5.89 21.12
C LYS A 344 -16.79 -6.22 22.62
N THR A 345 -16.78 -7.50 22.98
CA THR A 345 -16.73 -7.98 24.37
C THR A 345 -15.46 -7.51 25.07
N VAL A 346 -14.30 -7.62 24.43
CA VAL A 346 -13.02 -7.13 24.97
C VAL A 346 -13.01 -5.61 25.12
N SER A 347 -13.57 -4.88 24.15
CA SER A 347 -13.66 -3.41 24.19
C SER A 347 -14.57 -2.91 25.32
N PHE A 348 -15.74 -3.53 25.48
CA PHE A 348 -16.67 -3.24 26.57
C PHE A 348 -16.08 -3.59 27.94
N GLY A 349 -15.48 -4.78 28.06
CA GLY A 349 -14.78 -5.20 29.27
C GLY A 349 -13.64 -4.24 29.65
N ARG A 350 -12.91 -3.71 28.66
CA ARG A 350 -11.87 -2.70 28.89
C ARG A 350 -12.45 -1.42 29.49
N ARG A 351 -13.60 -0.94 29.01
CA ARG A 351 -14.21 0.29 29.54
C ARG A 351 -14.73 0.11 30.96
N LYS A 352 -15.31 -1.05 31.27
CA LYS A 352 -15.99 -1.31 32.55
C LYS A 352 -15.04 -1.76 33.67
N PHE A 353 -14.01 -2.55 33.36
CA PHE A 353 -13.19 -3.24 34.37
C PHE A 353 -11.71 -2.81 34.39
N SER A 354 -11.20 -2.13 33.36
CA SER A 354 -9.76 -1.83 33.26
C SER A 354 -9.23 -0.88 34.33
N ALA A 355 -10.06 -0.01 34.90
CA ALA A 355 -9.63 0.95 35.92
C ALA A 355 -9.56 0.32 37.31
N ASN A 356 -10.55 -0.51 37.67
CA ASN A 356 -10.71 -1.00 39.05
C ASN A 356 -10.14 -2.42 39.25
N PHE A 357 -10.09 -3.27 38.22
CA PHE A 357 -9.69 -4.68 38.35
C PHE A 357 -8.76 -5.14 37.22
N GLN A 358 -7.52 -4.65 37.23
CA GLN A 358 -6.56 -4.94 36.17
C GLN A 358 -6.22 -6.43 36.02
N LEU A 359 -6.06 -7.16 37.13
CA LEU A 359 -5.68 -8.58 37.10
C LEU A 359 -6.83 -9.47 36.59
N VAL A 360 -8.04 -9.27 37.13
CA VAL A 360 -9.27 -9.95 36.66
C VAL A 360 -9.50 -9.68 35.18
N PHE A 361 -9.29 -8.45 34.72
CA PHE A 361 -9.43 -8.12 33.31
C PHE A 361 -8.37 -8.80 32.42
N ARG A 362 -7.12 -9.00 32.90
CA ARG A 362 -6.12 -9.80 32.17
C ARG A 362 -6.50 -11.27 32.10
N LEU A 363 -7.01 -11.85 33.19
CA LEU A 363 -7.52 -13.23 33.21
C LEU A 363 -8.70 -13.42 32.26
N ILE A 364 -9.67 -12.50 32.28
CA ILE A 364 -10.82 -12.52 31.35
C ILE A 364 -10.34 -12.46 29.90
N LYS A 365 -9.36 -11.62 29.56
CA LYS A 365 -8.77 -11.61 28.21
C LYS A 365 -8.13 -12.95 27.86
N GLY A 366 -7.38 -13.55 28.79
CA GLY A 366 -6.77 -14.86 28.61
C GLY A 366 -7.82 -15.93 28.32
N LEU A 367 -8.90 -15.98 29.11
CA LEU A 367 -10.03 -16.89 28.91
C LEU A 367 -10.74 -16.68 27.57
N ILE A 368 -11.01 -15.42 27.20
CA ILE A 368 -11.59 -15.08 25.89
C ILE A 368 -10.67 -15.54 24.75
N PHE A 369 -9.36 -15.39 24.91
CA PHE A 369 -8.39 -15.84 23.92
C PHE A 369 -8.33 -17.37 23.81
N LEU A 370 -8.30 -18.08 24.95
CA LEU A 370 -8.30 -19.54 24.98
C LEU A 370 -9.59 -20.13 24.39
N THR A 371 -10.75 -19.54 24.70
CA THR A 371 -12.04 -19.97 24.13
C THR A 371 -12.09 -19.73 22.63
N PHE A 372 -11.61 -18.57 22.16
CA PHE A 372 -11.49 -18.32 20.72
C PHE A 372 -10.54 -19.31 20.04
N LEU A 373 -9.38 -19.59 20.66
CA LEU A 373 -8.42 -20.55 20.11
C LEU A 373 -8.99 -21.96 20.06
N ALA A 374 -9.72 -22.39 21.11
CA ALA A 374 -10.41 -23.67 21.12
C ALA A 374 -11.45 -23.76 19.99
N ILE A 375 -12.29 -22.72 19.80
CA ILE A 375 -13.27 -22.67 18.71
C ILE A 375 -12.55 -22.75 17.35
N LEU A 376 -11.47 -22.00 17.15
CA LEU A 376 -10.69 -22.02 15.92
C LEU A 376 -10.09 -23.41 15.65
N ILE A 377 -9.51 -24.05 16.67
CA ILE A 377 -8.95 -25.41 16.56
C ILE A 377 -10.07 -26.40 16.20
N THR A 378 -11.23 -26.33 16.85
CA THR A 378 -12.36 -27.21 16.51
C THR A 378 -12.86 -27.01 15.08
N LEU A 379 -12.91 -25.76 14.60
CA LEU A 379 -13.29 -25.44 13.22
C LEU A 379 -12.27 -25.93 12.18
N ILE A 380 -11.00 -26.09 12.56
CA ILE A 380 -9.95 -26.64 11.68
C ILE A 380 -9.94 -28.18 11.75
N ALA A 381 -10.09 -28.74 12.94
CA ALA A 381 -9.97 -30.17 13.20
C ALA A 381 -11.20 -30.96 12.75
N LEU A 382 -12.42 -30.48 13.02
CA LEU A 382 -13.66 -31.20 12.65
C LEU A 382 -13.80 -31.41 11.14
N PRO A 383 -13.50 -30.42 10.26
CA PRO A 383 -13.59 -30.61 8.82
C PRO A 383 -12.32 -31.22 8.20
N HIS A 384 -11.32 -31.61 9.01
CA HIS A 384 -10.01 -32.08 8.54
C HIS A 384 -9.35 -31.14 7.51
N MET A 385 -9.25 -29.84 7.85
CA MET A 385 -8.69 -28.84 6.94
C MET A 385 -7.21 -29.08 6.64
N THR A 386 -6.83 -28.96 5.37
CA THR A 386 -5.41 -28.98 4.98
C THR A 386 -4.72 -27.67 5.35
N VAL A 387 -3.38 -27.68 5.42
CA VAL A 387 -2.59 -26.45 5.66
C VAL A 387 -2.89 -25.39 4.59
N GLN A 388 -3.09 -25.80 3.33
CA GLN A 388 -3.47 -24.91 2.24
C GLN A 388 -4.83 -24.27 2.49
N ASP A 389 -5.83 -25.03 2.96
CA ASP A 389 -7.16 -24.50 3.28
C ASP A 389 -7.09 -23.44 4.40
N VAL A 390 -6.24 -23.64 5.41
CA VAL A 390 -6.02 -22.65 6.48
C VAL A 390 -5.41 -21.36 5.94
N ILE A 391 -4.41 -21.46 5.08
CA ILE A 391 -3.79 -20.29 4.43
C ILE A 391 -4.83 -19.55 3.58
N VAL A 392 -5.60 -20.27 2.76
CA VAL A 392 -6.67 -19.69 1.92
C VAL A 392 -7.73 -19.00 2.79
N CYS A 393 -8.09 -19.56 3.94
CA CYS A 393 -9.01 -18.92 4.87
C CYS A 393 -8.47 -17.58 5.40
N ILE A 394 -7.20 -17.54 5.82
CA ILE A 394 -6.56 -16.28 6.27
C ILE A 394 -6.58 -15.24 5.13
N LEU A 395 -6.20 -15.67 3.93
CA LEU A 395 -6.18 -14.82 2.74
C LEU A 395 -7.58 -14.39 2.31
N ALA A 396 -8.63 -15.16 2.58
CA ALA A 396 -10.01 -14.80 2.30
C ALA A 396 -10.54 -13.79 3.32
N PHE A 397 -10.39 -14.06 4.62
CA PHE A 397 -11.00 -13.24 5.68
C PHE A 397 -10.28 -11.91 5.92
N MET A 398 -8.96 -11.84 5.72
CA MET A 398 -8.20 -10.61 5.98
C MET A 398 -8.64 -9.46 5.05
N PRO A 399 -8.76 -9.61 3.72
CA PRO A 399 -9.30 -8.58 2.84
C PRO A 399 -10.79 -8.30 3.08
N THR A 400 -11.61 -9.30 3.42
CA THR A 400 -13.03 -9.06 3.76
C THR A 400 -13.19 -8.16 4.97
N GLY A 401 -12.43 -8.39 6.04
CA GLY A 401 -12.48 -7.53 7.23
C GLY A 401 -11.98 -6.12 6.93
N TRP A 402 -11.06 -5.95 5.99
CA TRP A 402 -10.66 -4.65 5.48
C TRP A 402 -11.78 -3.97 4.68
N GLY A 403 -12.48 -4.71 3.81
CA GLY A 403 -13.66 -4.21 3.09
C GLY A 403 -14.78 -3.76 4.03
N MET A 404 -15.07 -4.52 5.09
CA MET A 404 -16.00 -4.09 6.14
C MET A 404 -15.53 -2.80 6.84
N LEU A 405 -14.23 -2.68 7.11
CA LEU A 405 -13.67 -1.48 7.71
C LEU A 405 -13.85 -0.27 6.79
N GLN A 406 -13.61 -0.40 5.48
CA GLN A 406 -13.85 0.66 4.50
C GLN A 406 -15.32 1.09 4.46
N ILE A 407 -16.26 0.14 4.42
CA ILE A 407 -17.70 0.44 4.47
C ILE A 407 -18.06 1.15 5.77
N ALA A 408 -17.52 0.70 6.91
CA ALA A 408 -17.77 1.33 8.20
C ALA A 408 -17.19 2.76 8.29
N GLN A 409 -16.06 3.03 7.65
CA GLN A 409 -15.46 4.36 7.56
C GLN A 409 -16.29 5.28 6.65
N ALA A 410 -16.74 4.79 5.49
CA ALA A 410 -17.63 5.53 4.60
C ALA A 410 -18.99 5.84 5.25
N CYS A 411 -19.51 4.93 6.07
CA CYS A 411 -20.79 5.07 6.79
C CYS A 411 -20.64 5.59 8.23
N LYS A 412 -19.56 6.31 8.54
CA LYS A 412 -19.18 6.75 9.90
C LYS A 412 -20.33 7.35 10.73
N PRO A 413 -21.21 8.25 10.22
CA PRO A 413 -22.31 8.80 11.01
C PRO A 413 -23.28 7.72 11.52
N LEU A 414 -23.62 6.74 10.69
CA LEU A 414 -24.52 5.64 11.02
C LEU A 414 -23.87 4.69 12.05
N VAL A 415 -22.61 4.35 11.83
CA VAL A 415 -21.85 3.45 12.71
C VAL A 415 -21.62 4.07 14.09
N ARG A 416 -21.41 5.39 14.16
CA ARG A 416 -21.33 6.14 15.42
C ARG A 416 -22.67 6.12 16.16
N ARG A 417 -23.79 6.36 15.47
CA ARG A 417 -25.14 6.29 16.05
C ARG A 417 -25.47 4.88 16.59
N ALA A 418 -25.01 3.84 15.91
CA ALA A 418 -25.17 2.45 16.35
C ALA A 418 -24.21 2.02 17.48
N GLY A 419 -23.29 2.89 17.91
CA GLY A 419 -22.37 2.61 19.03
C GLY A 419 -21.19 1.68 18.70
N PHE A 420 -20.98 1.32 17.43
CA PHE A 420 -19.92 0.38 17.02
C PHE A 420 -18.57 1.03 16.71
N TRP A 421 -18.48 2.37 16.69
CA TRP A 421 -17.26 3.10 16.30
C TRP A 421 -16.02 2.72 17.12
N GLY A 422 -16.19 2.43 18.42
CA GLY A 422 -15.09 1.97 19.27
C GLY A 422 -14.49 0.63 18.82
N SER A 423 -15.33 -0.29 18.33
CA SER A 423 -14.90 -1.58 17.79
C SER A 423 -14.22 -1.39 16.43
N VAL A 424 -14.77 -0.55 15.55
CA VAL A 424 -14.19 -0.21 14.24
C VAL A 424 -12.78 0.37 14.41
N ARG A 425 -12.61 1.31 15.32
CA ARG A 425 -11.30 1.88 15.65
C ARG A 425 -10.31 0.82 16.17
N THR A 426 -10.77 -0.12 17.00
CA THR A 426 -9.90 -1.19 17.52
C THR A 426 -9.49 -2.15 16.40
N LEU A 427 -10.41 -2.49 15.50
CA LEU A 427 -10.14 -3.31 14.31
C LEU A 427 -9.15 -2.63 13.38
N ALA A 428 -9.36 -1.35 13.07
CA ALA A 428 -8.47 -0.58 12.23
C ALA A 428 -7.04 -0.52 12.78
N ARG A 429 -6.89 -0.34 14.10
CA ARG A 429 -5.58 -0.38 14.76
C ARG A 429 -4.91 -1.74 14.61
N GLY A 430 -5.67 -2.82 14.70
CA GLY A 430 -5.18 -4.17 14.48
C GLY A 430 -4.64 -4.36 13.07
N TYR A 431 -5.39 -3.92 12.05
CA TYR A 431 -4.92 -3.94 10.66
C TYR A 431 -3.66 -3.11 10.46
N ASP A 432 -3.64 -1.87 10.96
CA ASP A 432 -2.48 -0.98 10.80
C ASP A 432 -1.24 -1.56 11.52
N PHE A 433 -1.43 -2.20 12.67
CA PHE A 433 -0.37 -2.93 13.38
C PHE A 433 0.17 -4.11 12.58
N VAL A 434 -0.71 -4.96 12.03
CA VAL A 434 -0.29 -6.10 11.17
C VAL A 434 0.43 -5.61 9.92
N MET A 435 -0.09 -4.58 9.25
CA MET A 435 0.57 -3.99 8.07
C MET A 435 1.94 -3.39 8.44
N GLY A 436 2.04 -2.71 9.57
CA GLY A 436 3.31 -2.20 10.07
C GLY A 436 4.33 -3.31 10.34
N LEU A 437 3.92 -4.41 10.96
CA LEU A 437 4.76 -5.59 11.17
C LEU A 437 5.22 -6.23 9.86
N LEU A 438 4.32 -6.40 8.89
CA LEU A 438 4.63 -6.96 7.57
C LEU A 438 5.68 -6.14 6.82
N LEU A 439 5.66 -4.81 6.98
CA LEU A 439 6.66 -3.92 6.38
C LEU A 439 7.96 -3.86 7.18
N PHE A 440 7.86 -3.82 8.51
CA PHE A 440 9.01 -3.67 9.39
C PHE A 440 9.90 -4.92 9.40
N THR A 441 9.31 -6.11 9.38
CA THR A 441 10.04 -7.38 9.51
C THR A 441 11.09 -7.58 8.40
N PRO A 442 10.76 -7.43 7.10
CA PRO A 442 11.76 -7.53 6.03
C PRO A 442 12.84 -6.45 6.12
N VAL A 443 12.46 -5.22 6.48
CA VAL A 443 13.42 -4.11 6.64
C VAL A 443 14.40 -4.39 7.78
N ALA A 444 13.90 -4.86 8.91
CA ALA A 444 14.73 -5.24 10.06
C ALA A 444 15.64 -6.42 9.76
N PHE A 445 15.14 -7.42 9.03
CA PHE A 445 15.95 -8.54 8.57
C PHE A 445 17.08 -8.09 7.64
N LEU A 446 16.80 -7.21 6.68
CA LEU A 446 17.82 -6.65 5.80
C LEU A 446 18.84 -5.77 6.55
N ALA A 447 18.39 -5.01 7.55
CA ALA A 447 19.26 -4.18 8.38
C ALA A 447 20.22 -4.98 9.28
N TRP A 448 19.96 -6.27 9.50
CA TRP A 448 20.87 -7.17 10.18
C TRP A 448 22.18 -7.37 9.41
N PHE A 449 22.16 -7.21 8.09
CA PHE A 449 23.31 -7.41 7.22
C PHE A 449 24.01 -6.08 6.92
N PRO A 450 25.25 -5.86 7.43
CA PRO A 450 25.94 -4.56 7.29
C PRO A 450 26.15 -4.13 5.83
N PHE A 451 26.37 -5.09 4.92
CA PHE A 451 26.62 -4.80 3.51
C PHE A 451 25.43 -4.11 2.82
N VAL A 452 24.20 -4.31 3.30
CA VAL A 452 23.00 -3.70 2.70
C VAL A 452 23.02 -2.18 2.88
N SER A 453 23.39 -1.71 4.08
CA SER A 453 23.52 -0.27 4.36
C SER A 453 24.66 0.36 3.55
N GLU A 454 25.78 -0.34 3.38
CA GLU A 454 26.89 0.13 2.54
C GLU A 454 26.51 0.21 1.07
N PHE A 455 25.87 -0.84 0.55
CA PHE A 455 25.39 -0.90 -0.84
C PHE A 455 24.41 0.24 -1.12
N GLN A 456 23.41 0.43 -0.25
CA GLN A 456 22.45 1.52 -0.34
C GLN A 456 23.17 2.88 -0.40
N THR A 457 24.14 3.10 0.49
CA THR A 457 24.85 4.38 0.59
C THR A 457 25.68 4.68 -0.66
N ARG A 458 26.38 3.67 -1.20
CA ARG A 458 27.24 3.83 -2.39
C ARG A 458 26.47 3.95 -3.70
N MET A 459 25.35 3.24 -3.82
CA MET A 459 24.54 3.18 -5.05
C MET A 459 23.63 4.41 -5.22
N LEU A 460 23.02 4.90 -4.13
CA LEU A 460 21.96 5.90 -4.19
C LEU A 460 22.40 7.32 -3.82
N PHE A 461 23.57 7.45 -3.19
CA PHE A 461 24.02 8.73 -2.67
C PHE A 461 25.44 9.08 -3.10
N ASN A 462 25.64 10.36 -3.42
CA ASN A 462 26.92 10.89 -3.92
C ASN A 462 28.04 10.75 -2.86
N GLN A 463 29.30 10.65 -3.26
CA GLN A 463 30.45 10.56 -2.35
C GLN A 463 30.51 11.72 -1.34
N ALA A 464 30.14 12.95 -1.75
CA ALA A 464 30.02 14.08 -0.82
C ALA A 464 28.92 13.86 0.25
N PHE A 465 27.80 13.23 -0.14
CA PHE A 465 26.72 12.85 0.77
C PHE A 465 27.13 11.70 1.69
N SER A 466 27.92 10.74 1.19
CA SER A 466 28.45 9.63 2.00
C SER A 466 29.35 10.11 3.14
N ARG A 467 30.18 11.15 2.90
CA ARG A 467 31.00 11.80 3.93
C ARG A 467 30.14 12.51 4.99
N GLY A 468 29.07 13.20 4.57
CA GLY A 468 28.11 13.82 5.50
C GLY A 468 27.36 12.81 6.36
N LEU A 469 26.96 11.67 5.80
CA LEU A 469 26.37 10.54 6.53
C LEU A 469 27.34 9.94 7.56
N GLN A 470 28.61 9.76 7.19
CA GLN A 470 29.65 9.29 8.12
C GLN A 470 29.82 10.25 9.30
N ILE A 471 29.86 11.56 9.03
CA ILE A 471 29.93 12.60 10.08
C ILE A 471 28.67 12.57 10.95
N SER A 472 27.48 12.40 10.37
CA SER A 472 26.22 12.29 11.15
C SER A 472 26.18 11.03 12.02
N ARG A 473 26.76 9.91 11.58
CA ARG A 473 26.89 8.69 12.39
C ARG A 473 27.82 8.93 13.59
N ILE A 474 28.95 9.58 13.36
CA ILE A 474 29.94 9.92 14.39
C ILE A 474 29.34 10.90 15.43
N LEU A 475 28.71 11.99 14.98
CA LEU A 475 28.05 12.97 15.84
C LEU A 475 26.83 12.39 16.59
N GLY A 476 26.12 11.45 15.96
CA GLY A 476 25.03 10.71 16.59
C GLY A 476 25.49 9.77 17.71
N GLY A 477 26.68 9.18 17.56
CA GLY A 477 27.34 8.36 18.59
C GLY A 477 27.71 9.17 19.83
N HIS A 478 28.39 10.32 19.67
CA HIS A 478 28.79 11.18 20.80
C HIS A 478 27.64 11.74 21.63
N ARG A 479 26.44 11.88 21.05
CA ARG A 479 25.26 12.33 21.80
C ARG A 479 24.74 11.28 22.79
N LYS A 480 24.98 9.98 22.54
CA LYS A 480 24.65 8.92 23.50
C LYS A 480 25.62 8.92 24.68
N ASP A 481 26.92 9.10 24.44
CA ASP A 481 27.94 9.11 25.50
C ASP A 481 27.80 10.30 26.47
N HIS A 482 27.41 11.47 25.98
CA HIS A 482 27.12 12.62 26.85
C HIS A 482 25.84 12.47 27.67
N SER A 483 24.85 11.70 27.19
CA SER A 483 23.60 11.48 27.93
C SER A 483 23.73 10.50 29.09
N SER A 484 24.78 9.66 29.07
CA SER A 484 25.14 8.76 30.19
C SER A 484 26.00 9.44 31.27
N SER A 485 26.59 10.61 31.00
CA SER A 485 27.47 11.31 31.95
C SER A 485 26.75 12.30 32.88
N ASN A 486 25.46 12.57 32.68
CA ASN A 486 24.67 13.52 33.50
C ASN A 486 23.67 12.82 34.44
N LYS A 487 24.00 11.60 34.90
CA LYS A 487 23.33 10.92 36.01
C LYS A 487 24.37 10.48 37.05
N GLU A 488 25.02 11.44 37.68
CA GLU A 488 25.51 11.34 39.05
C GLU A 488 25.15 12.63 39.79
#